data_AF-A0AAW9BMX4-F1
#
_entry.id   AF-A0AAW9BMX4-F1
#
_cell.length_a   1.000
_cell.length_b   1.000
_cell.length_c   1.000
_cell.angle_alpha   90.00
_cell.angle_beta   90.00
_cell.angle_gamma   90.00
#
_symmetry.space_group_name_H-M   'P 1'
#
loop_
_entity.id
_entity.type
_entity.pdbx_description
1 polymer ?
#
loop_
_entity_poly.entity_id
_entity_poly.type
_entity_poly.pdbx_seq_one_letter_code
_entity_poly.pdbx_strand_id
1 'polypeptide(L)'
;DWSPDQRLTAMPVRFVYEREMPQEMLDFLCSKLRISNYDNLIPGGRYHNFKDFIAFPNVGREYLENKPMPPMKCADFEGYANSFEAIKAKDILLYYPYHTFDHIGELVRQASFDPKVLSIKINIYRVAKDSRLMNSLIDAVHNGKNVTVVVELQARFDEEANIEWSKVLTEAGVHVIFGAPGLKIHSKLLMISRREGDDIIRYAHIGTGNFHEKTARIYTDFSLLTADQEITNEVRNVFGYIENPYRPVKFNHLMVSPRNSRTQIYRLIDNEIANAKVGKKA
;
A
#
# COMPACT_ATOMS: atom_id res chain seq x y z
N ASP A 1 -14.84 38.03 11.56
CA ASP A 1 -15.11 37.33 10.30
C ASP A 1 -13.84 36.69 9.74
N TRP A 2 -13.89 35.39 9.48
CA TRP A 2 -12.78 34.62 8.92
C TRP A 2 -12.87 34.66 7.38
N SER A 3 -11.72 34.74 6.69
CA SER A 3 -11.65 34.64 5.23
C SER A 3 -12.06 33.24 4.74
N PRO A 4 -12.43 33.07 3.44
CA PRO A 4 -12.74 31.76 2.88
C PRO A 4 -11.64 30.71 3.10
N ASP A 5 -10.37 31.09 2.95
CA ASP A 5 -9.23 30.20 3.21
C ASP A 5 -9.14 29.81 4.69
N GLN A 6 -9.42 30.74 5.60
CA GLN A 6 -9.46 30.48 7.04
C GLN A 6 -10.63 29.55 7.41
N ARG A 7 -11.79 29.66 6.74
CA ARG A 7 -12.93 28.75 6.96
C ARG A 7 -12.69 27.34 6.41
N LEU A 8 -11.95 27.22 5.30
CA LEU A 8 -11.61 25.93 4.69
C LEU A 8 -10.49 25.19 5.43
N THR A 9 -9.63 25.92 6.16
CA THR A 9 -8.49 25.37 6.91
C THR A 9 -8.79 25.13 8.39
N ALA A 10 -9.84 25.74 8.94
CA ALA A 10 -10.31 25.45 10.29
C ALA A 10 -10.75 23.99 10.39
N MET A 11 -10.10 23.20 11.26
CA MET A 11 -10.52 21.84 11.55
C MET A 11 -11.72 21.87 12.50
N PRO A 12 -12.94 21.53 12.03
CA PRO A 12 -14.10 21.52 12.91
C PRO A 12 -13.93 20.43 13.98
N VAL A 13 -14.23 20.78 15.22
CA VAL A 13 -14.22 19.85 16.33
C VAL A 13 -15.62 19.24 16.45
N ARG A 14 -15.68 17.91 16.41
CA ARG A 14 -16.90 17.19 16.78
C ARG A 14 -16.85 16.91 18.28
N PHE A 15 -17.80 17.47 19.02
CA PHE A 15 -17.94 17.22 20.44
C PHE A 15 -19.21 16.40 20.69
N VAL A 16 -19.02 15.17 21.15
CA VAL A 16 -20.11 14.24 21.51
C VAL A 16 -20.19 14.19 23.03
N TYR A 17 -21.40 14.31 23.57
CA TYR A 17 -21.65 14.32 25.01
C TYR A 17 -22.86 13.45 25.35
N GLU A 18 -22.98 12.98 26.59
CA GLU A 18 -24.14 12.22 27.04
C GLU A 18 -25.40 13.09 27.08
N ARG A 19 -26.54 12.57 26.56
CA ARG A 19 -27.82 13.30 26.48
C ARG A 19 -28.29 13.93 27.79
N GLU A 20 -27.99 13.31 28.92
CA GLU A 20 -28.43 13.75 30.25
C GLU A 20 -27.44 14.73 30.90
N MET A 21 -26.39 15.15 30.20
CA MET A 21 -25.43 16.14 30.70
C MET A 21 -26.15 17.47 31.01
N PRO A 22 -26.01 18.02 32.23
CA PRO A 22 -26.59 19.31 32.58
C PRO A 22 -26.09 20.42 31.66
N GLN A 23 -26.98 21.34 31.27
CA GLN A 23 -26.64 22.43 30.33
C GLN A 23 -25.46 23.29 30.84
N GLU A 24 -25.38 23.55 32.14
CA GLU A 24 -24.28 24.31 32.74
C GLU A 24 -22.91 23.64 32.52
N MET A 25 -22.86 22.31 32.58
CA MET A 25 -21.64 21.54 32.29
C MET A 25 -21.29 21.59 30.81
N LEU A 26 -22.29 21.47 29.93
CA LEU A 26 -22.09 21.60 28.49
C LEU A 26 -21.53 22.99 28.14
N ASP A 27 -22.12 24.06 28.68
CA ASP A 27 -21.69 25.44 28.46
C ASP A 27 -20.26 25.66 28.98
N PHE A 28 -19.95 25.11 30.16
CA PHE A 28 -18.59 25.14 30.70
C PHE A 28 -17.59 24.45 29.76
N LEU A 29 -17.87 23.24 29.28
CA LEU A 29 -16.99 22.50 28.37
C LEU A 29 -16.85 23.21 27.02
N CYS A 30 -17.95 23.73 26.46
CA CYS A 30 -17.94 24.55 25.25
C CYS A 30 -17.02 25.77 25.41
N SER A 31 -17.08 26.47 26.54
CA SER A 31 -16.22 27.63 26.82
C SER A 31 -14.74 27.26 26.92
N LYS A 32 -14.42 26.13 27.59
CA LYS A 32 -13.04 25.69 27.82
C LYS A 32 -12.38 25.12 26.57
N LEU A 33 -13.15 24.37 25.79
CA LEU A 33 -12.71 23.79 24.52
C LEU A 33 -12.78 24.79 23.35
N ARG A 34 -13.26 26.02 23.61
CA ARG A 34 -13.43 27.09 22.61
C ARG A 34 -14.26 26.65 21.41
N ILE A 35 -15.31 25.86 21.69
CA ILE A 35 -16.24 25.38 20.68
C ILE A 35 -16.99 26.58 20.11
N SER A 36 -16.85 26.77 18.81
CA SER A 36 -17.44 27.85 18.04
C SER A 36 -18.77 27.45 17.41
N ASN A 37 -19.49 28.41 16.83
CA ASN A 37 -20.76 28.15 16.12
C ASN A 37 -20.61 27.26 14.87
N TYR A 38 -19.39 26.98 14.42
CA TYR A 38 -19.09 26.06 13.31
C TYR A 38 -18.81 24.62 13.79
N ASP A 39 -18.65 24.41 15.09
CA ASP A 39 -18.34 23.11 15.67
C ASP A 39 -19.63 22.33 15.95
N ASN A 40 -19.57 21.01 15.75
CA ASN A 40 -20.74 20.16 15.84
C ASN A 40 -20.88 19.59 17.26
N LEU A 41 -21.87 20.10 17.99
CA LEU A 41 -22.33 19.56 19.27
C LEU A 41 -23.37 18.46 19.01
N ILE A 42 -23.07 17.22 19.43
CA ILE A 42 -23.96 16.08 19.17
C ILE A 42 -24.27 15.36 20.49
N PRO A 43 -25.52 15.41 20.98
CA PRO A 43 -25.93 14.60 22.13
C PRO A 43 -26.00 13.11 21.73
N GLY A 44 -25.29 12.26 22.49
CA GLY A 44 -25.13 10.83 22.30
C GLY A 44 -25.53 10.00 23.52
N GLY A 45 -25.46 8.68 23.38
CA GLY A 45 -25.68 7.76 24.51
C GLY A 45 -24.51 7.76 25.49
N ARG A 46 -24.71 7.13 26.66
CA ARG A 46 -23.73 7.06 27.76
C ARG A 46 -22.34 6.55 27.35
N TYR A 47 -22.30 5.54 26.48
CA TYR A 47 -21.05 4.92 26.03
C TYR A 47 -20.64 5.49 24.67
N HIS A 48 -19.35 5.77 24.53
CA HIS A 48 -18.72 6.20 23.29
C HIS A 48 -17.63 5.19 22.89
N ASN A 49 -16.98 5.37 21.73
CA ASN A 49 -15.92 4.47 21.25
C ASN A 49 -16.30 2.98 21.15
N PHE A 50 -17.48 2.67 20.61
CA PHE A 50 -17.89 1.27 20.33
C PHE A 50 -16.93 0.49 19.43
N LYS A 51 -15.96 1.14 18.78
CA LYS A 51 -14.83 0.48 18.11
C LYS A 51 -14.02 -0.42 19.07
N ASP A 52 -14.07 -0.18 20.38
CA ASP A 52 -13.37 -0.98 21.38
C ASP A 52 -13.93 -2.42 21.43
N PHE A 53 -15.16 -2.63 20.96
CA PHE A 53 -15.74 -3.97 20.82
C PHE A 53 -15.07 -4.82 19.74
N ILE A 54 -14.25 -4.24 18.85
CA ILE A 54 -13.41 -4.99 17.92
C ILE A 54 -12.42 -5.90 18.68
N ALA A 55 -11.96 -5.45 19.86
CA ALA A 55 -11.08 -6.21 20.74
C ALA A 55 -11.84 -6.81 21.95
N PHE A 56 -13.17 -6.99 21.83
CA PHE A 56 -13.97 -7.54 22.92
C PHE A 56 -13.51 -8.97 23.24
N PRO A 57 -13.22 -9.29 24.52
CA PRO A 57 -12.70 -10.60 24.87
C PRO A 57 -13.79 -11.67 24.79
N ASN A 58 -13.46 -12.84 24.24
CA ASN A 58 -14.31 -14.02 24.37
C ASN A 58 -14.12 -14.65 25.76
N VAL A 59 -15.12 -14.47 26.63
CA VAL A 59 -15.16 -15.05 27.98
C VAL A 59 -15.84 -16.43 28.04
N GLY A 60 -16.36 -16.91 26.90
CA GLY A 60 -17.12 -18.14 26.81
C GLY A 60 -16.33 -19.27 26.17
N ARG A 61 -17.03 -20.10 25.38
CA ARG A 61 -16.44 -21.26 24.69
C ARG A 61 -15.87 -20.85 23.33
N GLU A 62 -14.92 -21.63 22.81
CA GLU A 62 -14.22 -21.33 21.54
C GLU A 62 -15.17 -21.18 20.34
N TYR A 63 -16.33 -21.86 20.30
CA TYR A 63 -17.28 -21.74 19.19
C TYR A 63 -17.94 -20.35 19.07
N LEU A 64 -17.77 -19.48 20.07
CA LEU A 64 -18.22 -18.09 20.00
C LEU A 64 -17.31 -17.23 19.11
N GLU A 65 -16.15 -17.76 18.71
CA GLU A 65 -15.25 -17.15 17.74
C GLU A 65 -15.24 -17.92 16.41
N ASN A 66 -14.93 -17.19 15.34
CA ASN A 66 -14.68 -17.81 14.05
C ASN A 66 -13.40 -18.65 14.12
N LYS A 67 -13.45 -19.86 13.55
CA LYS A 67 -12.25 -20.72 13.47
C LYS A 67 -11.17 -20.03 12.63
N PRO A 68 -9.91 -20.01 13.08
CA PRO A 68 -8.83 -19.42 12.31
C PRO A 68 -8.61 -20.20 11.02
N MET A 69 -8.42 -19.48 9.91
CA MET A 69 -8.00 -20.05 8.63
C MET A 69 -6.53 -19.71 8.42
N PRO A 70 -5.58 -20.61 8.76
CA PRO A 70 -4.17 -20.32 8.61
C PRO A 70 -3.81 -20.14 7.14
N PRO A 71 -2.97 -19.15 6.79
CA PRO A 71 -2.55 -18.93 5.42
C PRO A 71 -1.69 -20.09 4.91
N MET A 72 -1.89 -20.49 3.66
CA MET A 72 -1.15 -21.56 3.01
C MET A 72 0.10 -21.04 2.29
N LYS A 73 1.11 -21.91 2.18
CA LYS A 73 2.22 -21.68 1.26
C LYS A 73 1.75 -21.93 -0.17
N CYS A 74 2.33 -21.21 -1.13
CA CYS A 74 1.99 -21.38 -2.53
C CYS A 74 2.93 -22.44 -3.09
N ALA A 75 2.34 -23.53 -3.64
CA ALA A 75 3.09 -24.65 -4.18
C ALA A 75 3.98 -24.24 -5.36
N ASP A 76 3.71 -23.10 -5.99
CA ASP A 76 4.49 -22.60 -7.13
C ASP A 76 5.92 -22.20 -6.77
N PHE A 77 6.21 -21.99 -5.47
CA PHE A 77 7.57 -21.79 -4.98
C PHE A 77 8.29 -23.11 -4.62
N GLU A 78 7.58 -24.22 -4.54
CA GLU A 78 8.15 -25.51 -4.14
C GLU A 78 9.00 -26.11 -5.26
N GLY A 79 10.09 -26.79 -4.89
CA GLY A 79 10.99 -27.46 -5.84
C GLY A 79 12.01 -26.54 -6.53
N TYR A 80 12.01 -25.24 -6.23
CA TYR A 80 13.01 -24.28 -6.72
C TYR A 80 14.03 -23.94 -5.63
N ALA A 81 15.27 -23.60 -6.02
CA ALA A 81 16.32 -23.28 -5.05
C ALA A 81 16.14 -21.90 -4.40
N ASN A 82 15.44 -20.98 -5.09
CA ASN A 82 15.18 -19.62 -4.63
C ASN A 82 13.91 -19.06 -5.30
N SER A 83 13.40 -17.96 -4.76
CA SER A 83 12.15 -17.34 -5.25
C SER A 83 12.28 -16.80 -6.68
N PHE A 84 13.48 -16.39 -7.10
CA PHE A 84 13.70 -15.89 -8.46
C PHE A 84 13.53 -17.00 -9.51
N GLU A 85 14.05 -18.20 -9.25
CA GLU A 85 13.88 -19.35 -10.14
C GLU A 85 12.41 -19.73 -10.30
N ALA A 86 11.64 -19.72 -9.21
CA ALA A 86 10.21 -19.99 -9.24
C ALA A 86 9.45 -18.97 -10.12
N ILE A 87 9.69 -17.67 -9.89
CA ILE A 87 9.04 -16.58 -10.65
C ILE A 87 9.48 -16.58 -12.13
N LYS A 88 10.72 -16.97 -12.41
CA LYS A 88 11.23 -17.06 -13.79
C LYS A 88 10.59 -18.24 -14.54
N ALA A 89 10.31 -19.34 -13.84
CA ALA A 89 9.70 -20.51 -14.44
C ALA A 89 8.24 -20.29 -14.82
N LYS A 90 7.49 -19.54 -14.01
CA LYS A 90 6.13 -19.09 -14.32
C LYS A 90 5.72 -17.90 -13.47
N ASP A 91 4.78 -17.11 -13.98
CA ASP A 91 4.10 -16.09 -13.18
C ASP A 91 3.37 -16.73 -11.99
N ILE A 92 3.48 -16.10 -10.83
CA ILE A 92 2.90 -16.58 -9.57
C ILE A 92 1.87 -15.56 -9.10
N LEU A 93 0.63 -16.00 -8.89
CA LEU A 93 -0.44 -15.19 -8.32
C LEU A 93 -0.74 -15.63 -6.88
N LEU A 94 -0.47 -14.74 -5.94
CA LEU A 94 -0.85 -14.91 -4.55
C LEU A 94 -2.18 -14.22 -4.29
N TYR A 95 -3.01 -14.86 -3.46
CA TYR A 95 -4.30 -14.33 -3.02
C TYR A 95 -4.39 -14.35 -1.49
N TYR A 96 -4.36 -13.17 -0.88
CA TYR A 96 -4.49 -12.96 0.55
C TYR A 96 -5.97 -12.95 0.96
N PRO A 97 -6.32 -13.33 2.21
CA PRO A 97 -5.44 -13.88 3.26
C PRO A 97 -5.18 -15.38 3.12
N TYR A 98 -5.62 -16.01 2.03
CA TYR A 98 -5.51 -17.46 1.82
C TYR A 98 -4.05 -17.90 1.69
N HIS A 99 -3.21 -17.11 1.04
CA HIS A 99 -1.77 -17.33 0.95
C HIS A 99 -1.00 -16.53 2.00
N THR A 100 0.19 -17.02 2.38
CA THR A 100 1.08 -16.28 3.29
C THR A 100 1.75 -15.09 2.61
N PHE A 101 1.85 -13.96 3.33
CA PHE A 101 2.64 -12.79 2.93
C PHE A 101 4.15 -13.04 3.03
N ASP A 102 4.56 -14.12 3.72
CA ASP A 102 5.97 -14.47 3.91
C ASP A 102 6.72 -14.62 2.59
N HIS A 103 6.06 -15.02 1.49
CA HIS A 103 6.71 -15.14 0.18
C HIS A 103 7.29 -13.82 -0.32
N ILE A 104 6.60 -12.70 -0.08
CA ILE A 104 7.08 -11.35 -0.44
C ILE A 104 8.21 -10.93 0.47
N GLY A 105 8.06 -11.15 1.78
CA GLY A 105 9.12 -10.88 2.75
C GLY A 105 10.40 -11.66 2.42
N GLU A 106 10.28 -12.93 2.10
CA GLU A 106 11.37 -13.82 1.75
C GLU A 106 12.02 -13.45 0.41
N LEU A 107 11.24 -13.04 -0.60
CA LEU A 107 11.78 -12.51 -1.86
C LEU A 107 12.64 -11.27 -1.63
N VAL A 108 12.16 -10.30 -0.85
CA VAL A 108 12.93 -9.08 -0.54
C VAL A 108 14.15 -9.41 0.32
N ARG A 109 14.03 -10.34 1.26
CA ARG A 109 15.15 -10.83 2.07
C ARG A 109 16.21 -11.48 1.19
N GLN A 110 15.84 -12.42 0.30
CA GLN A 110 16.77 -13.02 -0.67
C GLN A 110 17.43 -11.95 -1.55
N ALA A 111 16.64 -10.98 -2.01
CA ALA A 111 17.14 -9.88 -2.82
C ALA A 111 18.16 -9.00 -2.07
N SER A 112 18.12 -8.93 -0.73
CA SER A 112 19.03 -8.08 0.03
C SER A 112 20.46 -8.62 0.10
N PHE A 113 20.66 -9.94 0.03
CA PHE A 113 21.98 -10.56 0.13
C PHE A 113 22.42 -11.32 -1.13
N ASP A 114 21.54 -11.62 -2.08
CA ASP A 114 21.95 -12.26 -3.35
C ASP A 114 22.98 -11.38 -4.08
N PRO A 115 24.22 -11.85 -4.32
CA PRO A 115 25.28 -11.08 -4.97
C PRO A 115 24.96 -10.73 -6.43
N LYS A 116 24.00 -11.43 -7.05
CA LYS A 116 23.54 -11.16 -8.42
C LYS A 116 22.55 -10.01 -8.48
N VAL A 117 21.94 -9.61 -7.36
CA VAL A 117 20.96 -8.51 -7.36
C VAL A 117 21.70 -7.17 -7.40
N LEU A 118 21.30 -6.34 -8.37
CA LEU A 118 21.90 -5.03 -8.65
C LEU A 118 21.10 -3.88 -8.02
N SER A 119 19.77 -3.99 -8.02
CA SER A 119 18.89 -2.94 -7.51
C SER A 119 17.54 -3.46 -7.05
N ILE A 120 16.95 -2.73 -6.10
CA ILE A 120 15.61 -2.95 -5.57
C ILE A 120 14.87 -1.61 -5.60
N LYS A 121 13.74 -1.54 -6.31
CA LYS A 121 12.82 -0.40 -6.27
C LYS A 121 11.50 -0.84 -5.65
N ILE A 122 10.97 -0.09 -4.70
CA ILE A 122 9.70 -0.40 -4.05
C ILE A 122 8.96 0.89 -3.73
N ASN A 123 7.62 0.85 -3.77
CA ASN A 123 6.82 1.95 -3.25
C ASN A 123 6.03 1.52 -2.00
N ILE A 124 6.10 2.35 -0.98
CA ILE A 124 5.59 2.04 0.34
C ILE A 124 4.65 3.17 0.76
N TYR A 125 3.37 2.82 0.87
CA TYR A 125 2.31 3.74 1.24
C TYR A 125 2.20 3.89 2.77
N ARG A 126 2.37 2.79 3.50
CA ARG A 126 2.37 2.73 4.97
C ARG A 126 3.34 1.66 5.44
N VAL A 127 4.11 1.98 6.48
CA VAL A 127 5.09 1.08 7.07
C VAL A 127 4.59 0.65 8.45
N ALA A 128 4.64 -0.65 8.76
CA ALA A 128 4.50 -1.08 10.14
C ALA A 128 5.70 -0.56 10.95
N LYS A 129 5.50 -0.16 12.22
CA LYS A 129 6.59 0.33 13.09
C LYS A 129 7.81 -0.62 13.10
N ASP A 130 7.57 -1.93 13.11
CA ASP A 130 8.61 -2.97 13.05
C ASP A 130 8.56 -3.75 11.72
N SER A 131 8.88 -3.09 10.61
CA SER A 131 8.82 -3.72 9.29
C SER A 131 10.09 -4.50 8.95
N ARG A 132 10.01 -5.85 8.98
CA ARG A 132 11.08 -6.75 8.49
C ARG A 132 11.50 -6.44 7.04
N LEU A 133 10.54 -5.96 6.25
CA LEU A 133 10.77 -5.56 4.87
C LEU A 133 11.70 -4.35 4.81
N MET A 134 11.53 -3.34 5.68
CA MET A 134 12.42 -2.18 5.72
C MET A 134 13.84 -2.55 6.15
N ASN A 135 13.98 -3.40 7.16
CA ASN A 135 15.29 -3.89 7.58
C ASN A 135 16.01 -4.60 6.43
N SER A 136 15.28 -5.41 5.64
CA SER A 136 15.84 -6.08 4.46
C SER A 136 16.30 -5.09 3.38
N LEU A 137 15.63 -3.94 3.23
CA LEU A 137 16.06 -2.90 2.29
C LEU A 137 17.31 -2.17 2.77
N ILE A 138 17.44 -1.94 4.08
CA ILE A 138 18.66 -1.40 4.69
C ILE A 138 19.83 -2.37 4.48
N ASP A 139 19.63 -3.66 4.76
CA ASP A 139 20.63 -4.70 4.51
C ASP A 139 21.05 -4.76 3.04
N ALA A 140 20.11 -4.53 2.12
CA ALA A 140 20.41 -4.50 0.69
C ALA A 140 21.38 -3.37 0.33
N VAL A 141 21.21 -2.17 0.91
CA VAL A 141 22.16 -1.06 0.72
C VAL A 141 23.52 -1.39 1.31
N HIS A 142 23.56 -1.93 2.53
CA HIS A 142 24.82 -2.35 3.16
C HIS A 142 25.56 -3.42 2.33
N ASN A 143 24.82 -4.27 1.61
CA ASN A 143 25.36 -5.25 0.66
C ASN A 143 25.62 -4.67 -0.75
N GLY A 144 25.70 -3.35 -0.91
CA GLY A 144 26.11 -2.66 -2.14
C GLY A 144 25.05 -2.58 -3.24
N LYS A 145 23.77 -2.81 -2.92
CA LYS A 145 22.68 -2.77 -3.89
C LYS A 145 22.11 -1.37 -3.99
N ASN A 146 21.70 -0.97 -5.20
CA ASN A 146 21.00 0.29 -5.39
C ASN A 146 19.54 0.15 -4.94
N VAL A 147 19.19 0.74 -3.81
CA VAL A 147 17.83 0.66 -3.27
C VAL A 147 17.12 1.99 -3.43
N THR A 148 15.92 1.96 -4.01
CA THR A 148 15.04 3.11 -4.17
C THR A 148 13.70 2.85 -3.50
N VAL A 149 13.30 3.72 -2.59
CA VAL A 149 12.02 3.63 -1.89
C VAL A 149 11.19 4.87 -2.17
N VAL A 150 10.02 4.67 -2.76
CA VAL A 150 9.04 5.73 -2.95
C VAL A 150 8.13 5.76 -1.71
N VAL A 151 8.09 6.89 -1.00
CA VAL A 151 7.29 7.08 0.22
C VAL A 151 6.18 8.11 -0.04
N GLU A 152 4.95 7.76 0.34
CA GLU A 152 3.81 8.68 0.32
C GLU A 152 3.68 9.39 1.68
N LEU A 153 4.02 10.68 1.75
CA LEU A 153 3.86 11.45 2.98
C LEU A 153 2.41 11.86 3.23
N GLN A 154 1.55 12.01 2.21
CA GLN A 154 0.19 12.54 2.39
C GLN A 154 -0.85 11.47 2.78
N ALA A 155 -0.41 10.37 3.38
CA ALA A 155 -1.28 9.35 3.93
C ALA A 155 -1.84 9.85 5.28
N ARG A 156 -3.07 10.35 5.26
CA ARG A 156 -3.81 10.77 6.47
C ARG A 156 -3.70 9.68 7.55
N PHE A 157 -3.40 10.09 8.78
CA PHE A 157 -3.24 9.28 10.02
C PHE A 157 -1.86 8.65 10.31
N ASP A 158 -0.94 8.55 9.34
CA ASP A 158 0.37 7.86 9.54
C ASP A 158 1.59 8.74 9.16
N GLU A 159 1.40 10.05 9.06
CA GLU A 159 2.43 11.01 8.62
C GLU A 159 3.72 10.93 9.45
N GLU A 160 3.61 10.85 10.78
CA GLU A 160 4.77 10.80 11.68
C GLU A 160 5.65 9.56 11.43
N ALA A 161 5.04 8.39 11.26
CA ALA A 161 5.76 7.13 11.05
C ALA A 161 6.47 7.11 9.69
N ASN A 162 5.83 7.65 8.65
CA ASN A 162 6.46 7.74 7.33
C ASN A 162 7.64 8.72 7.34
N ILE A 163 7.53 9.86 8.06
CA ILE A 163 8.62 10.82 8.23
C ILE A 163 9.81 10.19 8.95
N GLU A 164 9.56 9.42 10.01
CA GLU A 164 10.60 8.72 10.77
C GLU A 164 11.34 7.70 9.88
N TRP A 165 10.61 6.83 9.19
CA TRP A 165 11.21 5.85 8.27
C TRP A 165 11.98 6.51 7.14
N SER A 166 11.52 7.63 6.60
CA SER A 166 12.26 8.37 5.57
C SER A 166 13.63 8.83 6.07
N LYS A 167 13.76 9.24 7.33
CA LYS A 167 15.05 9.60 7.93
C LYS A 167 15.95 8.38 8.04
N VAL A 168 15.45 7.30 8.66
CA VAL A 168 16.20 6.05 8.85
C VAL A 168 16.70 5.48 7.52
N LEU A 169 15.84 5.44 6.49
CA LEU A 169 16.20 4.93 5.16
C LEU A 169 17.26 5.81 4.48
N THR A 170 17.11 7.13 4.58
CA THR A 170 18.08 8.07 3.98
C THR A 170 19.44 7.96 4.66
N GLU A 171 19.48 7.87 5.99
CA GLU A 171 20.70 7.68 6.78
C GLU A 171 21.40 6.35 6.44
N ALA A 172 20.63 5.30 6.16
CA ALA A 172 21.15 4.01 5.70
C ALA A 172 21.65 4.01 4.24
N GLY A 173 21.46 5.10 3.47
CA GLY A 173 21.90 5.22 2.08
C GLY A 173 20.87 4.79 1.03
N VAL A 174 19.61 4.57 1.43
CA VAL A 174 18.51 4.32 0.49
C VAL A 174 18.14 5.60 -0.26
N HIS A 175 17.92 5.51 -1.56
CA HIS A 175 17.39 6.64 -2.33
C HIS A 175 15.88 6.79 -2.08
N VAL A 176 15.51 7.70 -1.18
CA VAL A 176 14.11 7.98 -0.84
C VAL A 176 13.52 9.01 -1.79
N ILE A 177 12.37 8.69 -2.39
CA ILE A 177 11.62 9.59 -3.28
C ILE A 177 10.27 9.89 -2.65
N PHE A 178 9.91 11.17 -2.62
CA PHE A 178 8.60 11.62 -2.17
C PHE A 178 7.67 11.86 -3.36
N GLY A 179 6.39 11.50 -3.21
CA GLY A 179 5.36 11.81 -4.20
C GLY A 179 5.21 13.32 -4.43
N ALA A 180 4.83 13.72 -5.65
CA ALA A 180 4.59 15.11 -5.97
C ALA A 180 3.35 15.65 -5.21
N PRO A 181 3.35 16.91 -4.75
CA PRO A 181 2.19 17.50 -4.09
C PRO A 181 0.91 17.35 -4.90
N GLY A 182 -0.13 16.77 -4.30
CA GLY A 182 -1.43 16.55 -4.96
C GLY A 182 -1.51 15.29 -5.84
N LEU A 183 -0.42 14.54 -6.01
CA LEU A 183 -0.41 13.26 -6.72
C LEU A 183 -0.08 12.11 -5.76
N LYS A 184 -1.12 11.39 -5.33
CA LYS A 184 -0.95 10.24 -4.45
C LYS A 184 -0.49 8.99 -5.18
N ILE A 185 0.45 8.27 -4.58
CA ILE A 185 0.95 6.99 -5.09
C ILE A 185 0.26 5.84 -4.35
N HIS A 186 -0.70 5.21 -5.05
CA HIS A 186 -1.48 4.10 -4.49
C HIS A 186 -1.13 2.73 -5.09
N SER A 187 -0.24 2.65 -6.08
CA SER A 187 0.24 1.37 -6.61
C SER A 187 1.04 0.61 -5.54
N LYS A 188 1.18 -0.71 -5.68
CA LYS A 188 2.04 -1.53 -4.80
C LYS A 188 2.95 -2.39 -5.65
N LEU A 189 4.07 -1.79 -5.98
CA LEU A 189 5.06 -2.27 -6.91
C LEU A 189 6.36 -2.54 -6.16
N LEU A 190 6.95 -3.67 -6.47
CA LEU A 190 8.34 -3.96 -6.16
C LEU A 190 8.99 -4.40 -7.47
N MET A 191 10.22 -3.98 -7.70
CA MET A 191 11.01 -4.38 -8.85
C MET A 191 12.44 -4.68 -8.39
N ILE A 192 12.91 -5.88 -8.72
CA ILE A 192 14.27 -6.33 -8.41
C ILE A 192 14.98 -6.56 -9.74
N SER A 193 16.15 -5.94 -9.93
CA SER A 193 17.00 -6.21 -11.10
C SER A 193 18.16 -7.10 -10.69
N ARG A 194 18.32 -8.23 -11.36
CA ARG A 194 19.31 -9.27 -11.05
C ARG A 194 20.11 -9.63 -12.29
N ARG A 195 21.44 -9.75 -12.17
CA ARG A 195 22.34 -10.19 -13.24
C ARG A 195 22.34 -11.71 -13.32
N GLU A 196 21.93 -12.25 -14.47
CA GLU A 196 21.90 -13.69 -14.72
C GLU A 196 22.66 -13.98 -16.02
N GLY A 197 23.91 -14.41 -15.90
CA GLY A 197 24.83 -14.45 -17.04
C GLY A 197 25.16 -13.03 -17.50
N ASP A 198 25.02 -12.78 -18.80
CA ASP A 198 25.25 -11.47 -19.41
C ASP A 198 24.03 -10.54 -19.36
N ASP A 199 22.85 -11.09 -19.02
CA ASP A 199 21.59 -10.35 -19.04
C ASP A 199 21.22 -9.77 -17.66
N ILE A 200 20.43 -8.69 -17.69
CA ILE A 200 19.76 -8.15 -16.52
C ILE A 200 18.29 -8.57 -16.57
N ILE A 201 17.93 -9.53 -15.73
CA ILE A 201 16.56 -9.98 -15.56
C ILE A 201 15.88 -9.13 -14.50
N ARG A 202 14.62 -8.77 -14.74
CA ARG A 202 13.79 -8.00 -13.80
C ARG A 202 12.68 -8.89 -13.28
N TYR A 203 12.47 -8.81 -11.98
CA TYR A 203 11.38 -9.46 -11.28
C TYR A 203 10.48 -8.37 -10.73
N ALA A 204 9.19 -8.41 -11.05
CA ALA A 204 8.23 -7.42 -10.61
C ALA A 204 7.16 -8.05 -9.74
N HIS A 205 6.71 -7.29 -8.75
CA HIS A 205 5.52 -7.52 -7.97
C HIS A 205 4.49 -6.45 -8.31
N ILE A 206 3.24 -6.86 -8.54
CA ILE A 206 2.09 -5.95 -8.70
C ILE A 206 1.00 -6.38 -7.74
N GLY A 207 0.76 -5.57 -6.71
CA GLY A 207 -0.23 -5.84 -5.67
C GLY A 207 -1.44 -4.91 -5.72
N THR A 208 -2.60 -5.43 -5.30
CA THR A 208 -3.79 -4.61 -5.00
C THR A 208 -3.71 -4.03 -3.59
N GLY A 209 -3.08 -4.76 -2.67
CA GLY A 209 -2.93 -4.43 -1.25
C GLY A 209 -1.57 -3.86 -0.87
N ASN A 210 -1.50 -3.22 0.31
CA ASN A 210 -0.26 -2.67 0.88
C ASN A 210 0.74 -3.76 1.30
N PHE A 211 2.03 -3.41 1.34
CA PHE A 211 3.09 -4.24 1.91
C PHE A 211 3.04 -4.27 3.45
N HIS A 212 1.93 -4.77 4.02
CA HIS A 212 1.72 -4.78 5.46
C HIS A 212 1.20 -6.15 5.92
N GLU A 213 2.02 -6.86 6.70
CA GLU A 213 1.78 -8.26 7.08
C GLU A 213 0.45 -8.44 7.86
N LYS A 214 0.16 -7.58 8.84
CA LYS A 214 -1.09 -7.68 9.61
C LYS A 214 -2.34 -7.50 8.75
N THR A 215 -2.32 -6.55 7.81
CA THR A 215 -3.47 -6.32 6.92
C THR A 215 -3.64 -7.46 5.92
N ALA A 216 -2.56 -8.10 5.47
CA ALA A 216 -2.63 -9.27 4.60
C ALA A 216 -3.37 -10.47 5.24
N ARG A 217 -3.57 -10.49 6.57
CA ARG A 217 -4.37 -11.52 7.26
C ARG A 217 -5.87 -11.20 7.35
N ILE A 218 -6.26 -9.95 7.05
CA ILE A 218 -7.63 -9.45 7.22
C ILE A 218 -8.23 -9.06 5.87
N TYR A 219 -7.44 -8.46 4.99
CA TYR A 219 -7.87 -7.98 3.69
C TYR A 219 -7.65 -9.03 2.59
N THR A 220 -8.57 -9.03 1.63
CA THR A 220 -8.44 -9.83 0.43
C THR A 220 -7.72 -9.04 -0.66
N ASP A 221 -6.54 -9.51 -1.06
CA ASP A 221 -5.68 -8.81 -2.01
C ASP A 221 -4.95 -9.78 -2.92
N PHE A 222 -4.70 -9.35 -4.17
CA PHE A 222 -3.86 -10.09 -5.10
C PHE A 222 -2.43 -9.53 -5.11
N SER A 223 -1.50 -10.43 -5.40
CA SER A 223 -0.08 -10.13 -5.57
C SER A 223 0.45 -10.98 -6.71
N LEU A 224 0.68 -10.34 -7.86
CA LEU A 224 1.30 -10.96 -9.03
C LEU A 224 2.81 -10.81 -8.92
N LEU A 225 3.54 -11.91 -9.04
CA LEU A 225 4.99 -11.95 -9.21
C LEU A 225 5.31 -12.46 -10.61
N THR A 226 6.11 -11.70 -11.35
CA THR A 226 6.39 -11.99 -12.77
C THR A 226 7.82 -11.62 -13.14
N ALA A 227 8.39 -12.40 -14.07
CA ALA A 227 9.63 -12.09 -14.79
C ALA A 227 9.37 -11.73 -16.25
N ASP A 228 8.11 -11.55 -16.64
CA ASP A 228 7.70 -11.16 -18.00
C ASP A 228 8.35 -9.82 -18.38
N GLN A 229 9.04 -9.80 -19.52
CA GLN A 229 9.83 -8.64 -19.92
C GLN A 229 8.95 -7.43 -20.28
N GLU A 230 7.76 -7.64 -20.85
CA GLU A 230 6.87 -6.55 -21.24
C GLU A 230 6.29 -5.88 -20.00
N ILE A 231 5.81 -6.68 -19.03
CA ILE A 231 5.27 -6.18 -17.77
C ILE A 231 6.38 -5.54 -16.92
N THR A 232 7.52 -6.19 -16.76
CA THR A 232 8.62 -5.68 -15.92
C THR A 232 9.23 -4.39 -16.49
N ASN A 233 9.30 -4.23 -17.81
CA ASN A 233 9.69 -2.98 -18.45
C ASN A 233 8.69 -1.85 -18.17
N GLU A 234 7.39 -2.16 -18.15
CA GLU A 234 6.38 -1.17 -17.79
C GLU A 234 6.41 -0.80 -16.30
N VAL A 235 6.64 -1.75 -15.40
CA VAL A 235 6.85 -1.47 -13.97
C VAL A 235 8.07 -0.56 -13.77
N ARG A 236 9.18 -0.82 -14.47
CA ARG A 236 10.35 0.07 -14.49
C ARG A 236 9.96 1.48 -14.95
N ASN A 237 9.15 1.58 -16.00
CA ASN A 237 8.68 2.87 -16.51
C ASN A 237 7.75 3.58 -15.51
N VAL A 238 6.98 2.86 -14.69
CA VAL A 238 6.20 3.45 -13.59
C VAL A 238 7.11 4.09 -12.55
N PHE A 239 8.18 3.42 -12.11
CA PHE A 239 9.16 4.03 -11.20
C PHE A 239 9.82 5.27 -11.82
N GLY A 240 10.23 5.19 -13.10
CA GLY A 240 10.78 6.35 -13.82
C GLY A 240 9.77 7.49 -13.97
N TYR A 241 8.48 7.17 -14.11
CA TYR A 241 7.39 8.14 -14.16
C TYR A 241 7.15 8.82 -12.81
N ILE A 242 7.28 8.09 -11.70
CA ILE A 242 7.22 8.65 -10.34
C ILE A 242 8.41 9.60 -10.11
N GLU A 243 9.61 9.17 -10.50
CA GLU A 243 10.84 9.97 -10.40
C GLU A 243 10.81 11.23 -11.27
N ASN A 244 10.30 11.13 -12.50
CA ASN A 244 10.24 12.22 -13.45
C ASN A 244 8.89 12.21 -14.22
N PRO A 245 7.84 12.83 -13.66
CA PRO A 245 6.49 12.78 -14.24
C PRO A 245 6.34 13.61 -15.53
N TYR A 246 7.32 14.43 -15.88
CA TYR A 246 7.30 15.26 -17.09
C TYR A 246 7.73 14.49 -18.34
N ARG A 247 8.41 13.34 -18.16
CA ARG A 247 8.84 12.52 -19.30
C ARG A 247 7.62 11.81 -19.91
N PRO A 248 7.42 11.86 -21.24
CA PRO A 248 6.37 11.09 -21.88
C PRO A 248 6.68 9.60 -21.76
N VAL A 249 5.72 8.85 -21.23
CA VAL A 249 5.81 7.39 -21.06
C VAL A 249 4.53 6.77 -21.64
N LYS A 250 4.69 5.69 -22.40
CA LYS A 250 3.59 4.87 -22.91
C LYS A 250 3.56 3.54 -22.18
N PHE A 251 2.35 3.06 -21.90
CA PHE A 251 2.07 1.76 -21.28
C PHE A 251 1.09 1.03 -22.20
N ASN A 252 1.47 -0.17 -22.61
CA ASN A 252 0.68 -1.06 -23.48
C ASN A 252 -0.12 -2.06 -22.65
N HIS A 253 0.40 -2.48 -21.50
CA HIS A 253 -0.18 -3.51 -20.63
C HIS A 253 -0.78 -2.91 -19.36
N LEU A 254 -0.01 -2.09 -18.64
CA LEU A 254 -0.42 -1.51 -17.37
C LEU A 254 -1.40 -0.34 -17.54
N MET A 255 -2.46 -0.36 -16.74
CA MET A 255 -3.31 0.81 -16.53
C MET A 255 -2.74 1.68 -15.41
N VAL A 256 -2.12 2.79 -15.77
CA VAL A 256 -1.44 3.72 -14.86
C VAL A 256 -2.26 5.00 -14.74
N SER A 257 -2.78 5.28 -13.55
CA SER A 257 -3.48 6.53 -13.26
C SER A 257 -2.49 7.65 -12.90
N PRO A 258 -2.77 8.91 -13.30
CA PRO A 258 -3.89 9.38 -14.10
C PRO A 258 -3.62 9.33 -15.63
N ARG A 259 -2.63 8.55 -16.09
CA ARG A 259 -2.09 8.65 -17.46
C ARG A 259 -2.96 8.04 -18.54
N ASN A 260 -3.34 6.77 -18.41
CA ASN A 260 -4.06 6.05 -19.47
C ASN A 260 -5.35 5.36 -18.99
N SER A 261 -5.63 5.34 -17.68
CA SER A 261 -6.73 4.55 -17.11
C SER A 261 -8.08 4.86 -17.73
N ARG A 262 -8.45 6.15 -17.89
CA ARG A 262 -9.74 6.53 -18.50
C ARG A 262 -9.85 6.01 -19.93
N THR A 263 -8.83 6.29 -20.76
CA THR A 263 -8.82 5.88 -22.17
C THR A 263 -8.85 4.37 -22.32
N GLN A 264 -8.10 3.63 -21.48
CA GLN A 264 -8.09 2.16 -21.52
C GLN A 264 -9.41 1.55 -21.08
N ILE A 265 -10.00 2.03 -19.99
CA ILE A 265 -11.31 1.55 -19.50
C ILE A 265 -12.39 1.84 -20.56
N TYR A 266 -12.42 3.03 -21.14
CA TYR A 266 -13.40 3.37 -22.18
C TYR A 266 -13.23 2.48 -23.40
N ARG A 267 -11.99 2.26 -23.85
CA ARG A 267 -11.71 1.34 -24.96
C ARG A 267 -12.24 -0.07 -24.69
N LEU A 268 -12.07 -0.60 -23.47
CA LEU A 268 -12.58 -1.93 -23.11
C LEU A 268 -14.10 -1.97 -23.12
N ILE A 269 -14.77 -0.95 -22.57
CA ILE A 269 -16.24 -0.84 -22.57
C ILE A 269 -16.76 -0.73 -24.01
N ASP A 270 -16.15 0.13 -24.83
CA ASP A 270 -16.55 0.37 -26.23
C ASP A 270 -16.39 -0.89 -27.08
N ASN A 271 -15.35 -1.70 -26.82
CA ASN A 271 -15.16 -2.99 -27.47
C ASN A 271 -16.31 -3.95 -27.18
N GLU A 272 -16.76 -4.06 -25.92
CA GLU A 272 -17.90 -4.92 -25.59
C GLU A 272 -19.22 -4.38 -26.16
N ILE A 273 -19.40 -3.06 -26.20
CA ILE A 273 -20.54 -2.45 -26.90
C ILE A 273 -20.53 -2.80 -28.39
N ALA A 274 -19.35 -2.78 -29.04
CA ALA A 274 -19.22 -3.15 -30.45
C ALA A 274 -19.52 -4.65 -30.68
N ASN A 275 -19.04 -5.53 -29.80
CA ASN A 275 -19.34 -6.96 -29.82
C ASN A 275 -20.85 -7.22 -29.71
N ALA A 276 -21.52 -6.59 -28.75
CA ALA A 276 -22.96 -6.71 -28.53
C ALA A 276 -23.77 -6.27 -29.77
N LYS A 277 -23.38 -5.15 -30.41
CA LYS A 277 -24.05 -4.64 -31.61
C LYS A 277 -24.00 -5.59 -32.82
N VAL A 278 -22.98 -6.43 -32.91
CA VAL A 278 -22.85 -7.44 -33.98
C VAL A 278 -23.30 -8.83 -33.55
N GLY A 279 -24.02 -8.94 -32.42
CA GLY A 279 -24.58 -10.20 -31.92
C GLY A 279 -23.56 -11.17 -31.35
N LYS A 280 -22.33 -10.72 -31.06
CA LYS A 280 -21.33 -11.53 -30.33
C LYS A 280 -21.65 -11.49 -28.84
N LYS A 281 -21.14 -12.48 -28.10
CA LYS A 281 -21.12 -12.43 -26.64
C LYS A 281 -20.29 -11.22 -26.21
N ALA A 282 -20.88 -10.40 -25.36
CA ALA A 282 -20.31 -9.22 -24.71
C ALA A 282 -20.58 -9.33 -23.21
#